data_AF-A0A7V5N3A6-F1
#
_entry.id   AF-A0A7V5N3A6-F1
#
_cell.length_a   1.000
_cell.length_b   1.000
_cell.length_c   1.000
_cell.angle_alpha   90.00
_cell.angle_beta   90.00
_cell.angle_gamma   90.00
#
_symmetry.space_group_name_H-M   'P 1'
#
loop_
_entity.id
_entity.type
_entity.pdbx_description
1 polymer ?
#
loop_
_entity_poly.entity_id
_entity_poly.type
_entity_poly.pdbx_seq_one_letter_code
_entity_poly.pdbx_strand_id
1 'polypeptide(L)'
;MANTGDSREAATVGAREGKYLTFSLAGEQYGIGILKVREIIGMMPITPVPLAPGFLKGVINLRGKVIPVVDLRRKFGMPEADVTERTCIIVVEVKGSSHRIP
;
A
#
# COMPACT_ATOMS: atom_id res chain seq x y z
N MET A 1 34.57 7.95 -40.91
CA MET A 1 34.68 6.83 -39.95
C MET A 1 34.57 7.42 -38.56
N ALA A 2 33.83 6.94 -37.57
CA ALA A 2 32.70 6.04 -37.41
C ALA A 2 32.21 6.35 -35.98
N ASN A 3 30.93 6.07 -35.75
CA ASN A 3 30.11 6.39 -34.60
C ASN A 3 30.61 5.84 -33.25
N THR A 4 29.83 6.18 -32.20
CA THR A 4 29.59 5.46 -30.93
C THR A 4 30.32 6.10 -29.75
N GLY A 5 29.66 6.63 -28.73
CA GLY A 5 28.29 6.43 -28.28
C GLY A 5 28.36 6.18 -26.78
N ASP A 6 27.61 6.98 -26.03
CA ASP A 6 27.03 6.68 -24.72
C ASP A 6 27.99 6.48 -23.54
N SER A 7 27.93 7.40 -22.57
CA SER A 7 27.58 6.98 -21.20
C SER A 7 27.24 8.16 -20.28
N ARG A 8 26.03 8.05 -19.74
CA ARG A 8 25.47 8.69 -18.53
C ARG A 8 24.64 9.95 -18.77
N GLU A 9 23.50 9.68 -19.37
CA GLU A 9 22.18 10.15 -18.93
C GLU A 9 22.12 10.32 -17.39
N ALA A 10 22.50 11.49 -16.90
CA ALA A 10 22.08 11.96 -15.58
C ALA A 10 20.67 12.54 -15.75
N ALA A 11 19.69 11.65 -15.90
CA ALA A 11 18.30 12.02 -15.74
C ALA A 11 18.14 12.61 -14.34
N THR A 12 17.80 13.90 -14.29
CA THR A 12 17.41 14.63 -13.09
C THR A 12 16.32 13.84 -12.37
N VAL A 13 16.68 13.16 -11.27
CA VAL A 13 15.71 12.60 -10.31
C VAL A 13 15.11 13.77 -9.54
N GLY A 14 14.26 14.53 -10.23
CA GLY A 14 13.63 15.74 -9.73
C GLY A 14 12.39 15.46 -8.90
N ALA A 15 12.41 16.01 -7.68
CA ALA A 15 11.28 16.61 -6.95
C ALA A 15 10.48 15.81 -5.90
N ARG A 16 10.74 14.53 -5.61
CA ARG A 16 10.02 13.81 -4.53
C ARG A 16 10.81 12.77 -3.71
N GLU A 17 12.13 12.77 -3.72
CA GLU A 17 12.90 12.00 -2.72
C GLU A 17 12.62 12.57 -1.31
N GLY A 18 12.42 11.69 -0.32
CA GLY A 18 12.26 12.09 1.09
C GLY A 18 10.83 12.39 1.59
N LYS A 19 9.77 12.25 0.78
CA LYS A 19 8.38 12.45 1.22
C LYS A 19 7.67 11.13 1.55
N TYR A 20 7.09 11.05 2.74
CA TYR A 20 6.41 9.86 3.25
C TYR A 20 5.05 10.21 3.82
N LEU A 21 4.06 9.35 3.60
CA LEU A 21 2.88 9.27 4.45
C LEU A 21 3.27 8.45 5.68
N THR A 22 3.04 9.00 6.88
CA THR A 22 3.32 8.29 8.12
C THR A 22 2.02 7.90 8.83
N PHE A 23 2.06 6.79 9.56
CA PHE A 23 0.92 6.25 10.29
C PHE A 23 1.41 5.46 11.51
N SER A 24 0.56 5.33 12.53
CA SER A 24 0.92 4.62 13.77
C SER A 24 0.32 3.22 13.82
N LEU A 25 1.11 2.25 14.25
CA LEU A 25 0.67 0.91 14.62
C LEU A 25 1.25 0.57 15.99
N ALA A 26 0.39 0.19 16.94
CA ALA A 26 0.81 -0.26 18.28
C ALA A 26 1.79 0.69 19.01
N GLY A 27 1.66 2.01 18.80
CA GLY A 27 2.53 3.02 19.42
C GLY A 27 3.79 3.38 18.61
N GLU A 28 4.07 2.62 17.55
CA GLU A 28 5.23 2.84 16.68
C GLU A 28 4.82 3.60 15.40
N GLN A 29 5.74 4.41 14.86
CA GLN A 29 5.51 5.19 13.63
C GLN A 29 6.09 4.47 12.41
N TYR A 30 5.26 4.25 11.41
CA TYR A 30 5.63 3.67 10.12
C TYR A 30 5.49 4.71 9.00
N GLY A 31 6.12 4.44 7.86
CA GLY A 31 6.10 5.33 6.71
C GLY A 31 6.05 4.58 5.38
N ILE A 32 5.29 5.11 4.44
CA ILE A 32 5.31 4.67 3.03
C ILE A 32 5.62 5.88 2.15
N GLY A 33 6.48 5.67 1.14
CA GLY A 33 6.82 6.73 0.19
C GLY A 33 5.55 7.28 -0.46
N ILE A 34 5.37 8.61 -0.42
CA ILE A 34 4.10 9.26 -0.79
C ILE A 34 3.69 8.96 -2.24
N LEU A 35 4.66 8.68 -3.11
CA LEU A 35 4.44 8.33 -4.51
C LEU A 35 3.70 7.00 -4.71
N LYS A 36 3.71 6.11 -3.72
CA LYS A 36 2.99 4.83 -3.77
C LYS A 36 1.55 4.96 -3.27
N VAL A 37 1.21 6.05 -2.59
CA VAL A 37 -0.13 6.28 -2.02
C VAL A 37 -1.01 6.88 -3.09
N ARG A 38 -2.15 6.24 -3.36
CA ARG A 38 -3.17 6.76 -4.28
C ARG A 38 -4.19 7.62 -3.57
N GLU A 39 -4.73 7.12 -2.46
CA GLU A 39 -5.70 7.84 -1.64
C GLU A 39 -5.71 7.27 -0.21
N ILE A 40 -6.17 8.08 0.73
CA ILE A 40 -6.46 7.67 2.12
C ILE A 40 -7.97 7.79 2.27
N ILE A 41 -8.62 6.69 2.62
CA ILE A 41 -10.07 6.64 2.80
C ILE A 41 -10.40 6.21 4.23
N GLY A 42 -11.53 6.69 4.73
CA GLY A 42 -12.08 6.19 5.99
C GLY A 42 -12.39 4.70 5.92
N MET A 43 -12.61 4.10 7.09
CA MET A 43 -13.08 2.72 7.14
C MET A 43 -14.43 2.59 6.43
N MET A 44 -14.56 1.53 5.65
CA MET A 44 -15.77 1.18 4.92
C MET A 44 -16.05 -0.31 5.09
N PRO A 45 -17.25 -0.79 4.73
CA PRO A 45 -17.57 -2.22 4.80
C PRO A 45 -16.56 -3.06 4.01
N ILE A 46 -15.98 -4.07 4.68
CA ILE A 46 -15.03 -5.01 4.09
C ILE A 46 -15.75 -6.35 3.92
N THR A 47 -15.78 -6.86 2.70
CA THR A 47 -16.32 -8.19 2.42
C THR A 47 -15.26 -9.23 2.74
N PRO A 48 -15.49 -10.15 3.70
CA PRO A 48 -14.52 -11.18 4.05
C PRO A 48 -14.30 -12.13 2.87
N VAL A 49 -13.06 -12.62 2.73
CA VAL A 49 -12.70 -13.64 1.74
C VAL A 49 -12.59 -14.99 2.45
N PRO A 50 -13.40 -16.00 2.09
CA PRO A 50 -13.33 -17.32 2.70
C PRO A 50 -11.94 -17.94 2.56
N LEU A 51 -11.50 -18.67 3.58
CA LEU A 51 -10.21 -19.41 3.61
C LEU A 51 -8.96 -18.54 3.40
N ALA A 52 -9.09 -17.22 3.50
CA ALA A 52 -7.96 -16.32 3.36
C ALA A 52 -7.03 -16.36 4.60
N PRO A 53 -5.74 -16.03 4.43
CA PRO A 53 -4.84 -15.84 5.56
C PRO A 53 -5.37 -14.79 6.54
N GLY A 54 -5.14 -14.98 7.84
CA GLY A 54 -5.68 -14.09 8.88
C GLY A 54 -5.30 -12.60 8.71
N PHE A 55 -4.18 -12.28 8.07
CA PHE A 55 -3.83 -10.88 7.79
C PHE A 55 -4.66 -10.23 6.68
N LEU A 56 -5.34 -11.02 5.84
CA LEU A 56 -6.25 -10.50 4.82
C LEU A 56 -7.60 -10.24 5.49
N LYS A 57 -7.94 -8.97 5.67
CA LYS A 57 -9.22 -8.57 6.25
C LYS A 57 -10.39 -8.85 5.29
N GLY A 58 -10.10 -8.81 3.99
CA GLY A 58 -11.05 -9.12 2.92
C GLY A 58 -10.83 -8.24 1.70
N VAL A 59 -11.91 -7.86 1.04
CA VAL A 59 -11.91 -6.93 -0.09
C VAL A 59 -12.87 -5.78 0.13
N ILE A 60 -12.58 -4.64 -0.47
CA ILE A 60 -13.48 -3.48 -0.59
C ILE A 60 -13.80 -3.23 -2.06
N ASN A 61 -14.96 -2.63 -2.33
CA ASN A 61 -15.26 -2.08 -3.64
C ASN A 61 -15.03 -0.57 -3.61
N LEU A 62 -13.96 -0.10 -4.26
CA LEU A 62 -13.64 1.30 -4.39
C LEU A 62 -13.84 1.75 -5.83
N ARG A 63 -14.91 2.50 -6.07
CA ARG A 63 -15.28 3.04 -7.41
C ARG A 63 -15.34 1.96 -8.49
N GLY A 64 -15.95 0.80 -8.17
CA GLY A 64 -16.10 -0.33 -9.08
C GLY A 64 -14.87 -1.26 -9.13
N LYS A 65 -13.80 -0.96 -8.40
CA LYS A 65 -12.59 -1.80 -8.34
C LYS A 65 -12.58 -2.60 -7.04
N VAL A 66 -12.40 -3.92 -7.16
CA VAL A 66 -12.20 -4.80 -6.01
C VAL A 66 -10.76 -4.68 -5.54
N ILE A 67 -10.57 -4.17 -4.33
CA ILE A 67 -9.25 -3.92 -3.74
C ILE A 67 -9.08 -4.80 -2.50
N PRO A 68 -8.02 -5.62 -2.41
CA PRO A 68 -7.74 -6.40 -1.20
C PRO A 68 -7.32 -5.47 -0.05
N VAL A 69 -7.84 -5.74 1.15
CA VAL A 69 -7.50 -5.02 2.37
C VAL A 69 -6.72 -5.93 3.30
N VAL A 70 -5.50 -5.51 3.63
CA VAL A 70 -4.61 -6.20 4.57
C VAL A 70 -4.63 -5.46 5.90
N ASP A 71 -4.85 -6.20 6.99
CA ASP A 71 -4.66 -5.68 8.34
C ASP A 71 -3.18 -5.73 8.71
N LEU A 72 -2.54 -4.56 8.83
CA LEU A 72 -1.11 -4.48 9.08
C LEU A 72 -0.70 -4.98 10.47
N ARG A 73 -1.55 -4.81 11.50
CA ARG A 73 -1.24 -5.35 12.84
C ARG A 73 -1.18 -6.86 12.79
N ARG A 74 -2.19 -7.49 12.18
CA ARG A 74 -2.21 -8.95 11.98
C ARG A 74 -1.05 -9.41 11.09
N LYS A 75 -0.73 -8.65 10.04
CA LYS A 75 0.39 -8.98 9.13
C LYS A 75 1.75 -8.96 9.84
N PHE A 76 1.93 -8.07 10.81
CA PHE A 76 3.18 -7.93 11.57
C PHE A 76 3.15 -8.67 12.92
N GLY A 77 2.12 -9.47 13.20
CA GLY A 77 2.01 -10.22 14.46
C GLY A 77 1.81 -9.34 15.70
N MET A 78 1.25 -8.13 15.53
CA MET A 78 0.95 -7.20 16.61
C MET A 78 -0.44 -7.46 17.20
N PRO A 79 -0.70 -7.02 18.45
CA PRO A 79 -2.04 -7.06 19.04
C PRO A 79 -3.06 -6.33 18.18
N GLU A 80 -4.24 -6.94 18.02
CA GLU A 80 -5.38 -6.30 17.38
C GLU A 80 -5.80 -5.03 18.15
N ALA A 81 -6.44 -4.08 17.44
CA ALA A 81 -7.03 -2.90 18.06
C ALA A 81 -8.38 -2.61 17.45
N ASP A 82 -9.21 -1.96 18.25
CA ASP A 82 -10.52 -1.50 17.81
C ASP A 82 -10.38 -0.48 16.68
N VAL A 83 -11.35 -0.55 15.77
CA VAL A 83 -11.50 0.45 14.71
C VAL A 83 -12.03 1.73 15.35
N THR A 84 -11.31 2.83 15.14
CA THR A 84 -11.68 4.17 15.63
C THR A 84 -11.83 5.12 14.45
N GLU A 85 -12.26 6.36 14.72
CA GLU A 85 -12.30 7.43 13.72
C GLU A 85 -10.92 7.77 13.12
N ARG A 86 -9.83 7.40 13.82
CA ARG A 86 -8.45 7.56 13.33
C ARG A 86 -7.98 6.38 12.48
N THR A 87 -8.75 5.31 12.41
CA THR A 87 -8.43 4.16 11.57
C THR A 87 -8.83 4.46 10.13
N CYS A 88 -7.92 4.24 9.19
CA CYS A 88 -8.15 4.49 7.77
C CYS A 88 -7.57 3.35 6.92
N ILE A 89 -8.01 3.28 5.66
CA ILE A 89 -7.45 2.42 4.64
C ILE A 89 -6.55 3.28 3.76
N ILE A 90 -5.27 2.95 3.72
CA ILE A 90 -4.30 3.59 2.84
C ILE A 90 -4.26 2.77 1.54
N VAL A 91 -4.78 3.33 0.46
CA VAL A 91 -4.80 2.67 -0.85
C VAL A 91 -3.45 2.91 -1.51
N VAL A 92 -2.73 1.83 -1.80
CA VAL A 92 -1.38 1.88 -2.36
C VAL A 92 -1.32 1.19 -3.71
N GLU A 93 -0.46 1.68 -4.59
CA GLU A 93 -0.12 1.00 -5.83
C GLU A 93 1.14 0.16 -5.63
N VAL A 94 0.99 -1.14 -5.86
CA VAL A 94 2.09 -2.10 -5.85
C VAL A 94 2.30 -2.61 -7.28
N LYS A 95 3.56 -2.68 -7.72
CA LYS A 95 3.90 -3.38 -8.95
C LYS A 95 3.66 -4.87 -8.70
N GLY A 96 2.58 -5.41 -9.26
CA GLY A 96 2.25 -6.82 -9.10
C GLY A 96 3.18 -7.70 -9.94
N SER A 97 3.72 -8.77 -9.35
CA SER A 97 3.85 -10.03 -10.07
C SER A 97 2.42 -10.55 -10.20
N SER A 98 1.92 -10.76 -11.41
CA SER A 98 0.56 -11.26 -11.67
C SER A 98 0.39 -12.66 -11.08
N HIS A 99 0.03 -12.77 -9.81
CA HIS A 99 -0.44 -14.03 -9.27
C HIS A 99 -1.94 -14.12 -9.54
N ARG A 100 -2.27 -14.70 -10.70
CA ARG A 100 -3.63 -15.16 -10.97
C ARG A 100 -3.93 -16.23 -9.93
N ILE A 101 -4.92 -15.97 -9.09
CA ILE A 101 -5.55 -17.04 -8.30
C ILE A 101 -6.28 -17.93 -9.33
N PRO A 102 -5.92 -19.23 -9.44
CA PRO A 102 -6.54 -20.17 -10.37
C PRO A 102 -8.00 -20.45 -10.00
#